data_AF-A0A965PKM2-F1
#
_entry.id   AF-A0A965PKM2-F1
#
_cell.length_a   1.000
_cell.length_b   1.000
_cell.length_c   1.000
_cell.angle_alpha   90.00
_cell.angle_beta   90.00
_cell.angle_gamma   90.00
#
_symmetry.space_group_name_H-M   'P 1'
#
loop_
_entity.id
_entity.type
_entity.pdbx_description
1 polymer ?
#
loop_
_entity_poly.entity_id
_entity_poly.type
_entity_poly.pdbx_seq_one_letter_code
_entity_poly.pdbx_strand_id
1 'polypeptide(L)'
;MATNLTFDDRGAYVTWNVRENCTWSRAFTAKDSAGTAINITAYTITAEITADEATDTASKTFTCTITNGAAGQFKILVAAA
;
A
#
# COMPACT_ATOMS: atom_id res chain seq x y z
N MET A 1 2.56 19.31 17.12
CA MET A 1 4.00 19.01 17.00
C MET A 1 4.19 18.32 15.66
N ALA A 2 5.03 18.86 14.78
CA ALA A 2 5.30 18.24 13.47
C ALA A 2 6.45 17.24 13.64
N THR A 3 6.24 16.00 13.19
CA THR A 3 7.28 14.96 13.18
C THR A 3 7.87 14.94 11.77
N ASN A 4 9.15 15.26 11.63
CA ASN A 4 9.83 15.17 10.34
C ASN A 4 9.97 13.70 9.94
N LEU A 5 9.41 13.33 8.78
CA LEU A 5 9.70 12.08 8.10
C LEU A 5 10.64 12.36 6.94
N THR A 6 11.91 12.04 7.12
CA THR A 6 12.91 12.09 6.05
C THR A 6 13.06 10.69 5.48
N PHE A 7 12.54 10.46 4.27
CA PHE A 7 12.84 9.26 3.48
C PHE A 7 13.82 9.65 2.38
N ASP A 8 15.11 9.46 2.66
CA ASP A 8 16.20 9.57 1.68
C ASP A 8 16.61 8.15 1.25
N ASP A 9 16.27 7.80 0.00
CA ASP A 9 16.56 6.52 -0.63
C ASP A 9 17.74 6.59 -1.61
N ARG A 10 18.47 7.72 -1.66
CA ARG A 10 19.67 7.84 -2.49
C ARG A 10 20.86 7.16 -1.83
N GLY A 11 20.92 5.85 -1.95
CA GLY A 11 22.12 5.04 -1.68
C GLY A 11 22.22 4.41 -0.29
N ALA A 12 21.18 4.47 0.54
CA ALA A 12 21.13 3.79 1.84
C ALA A 12 20.19 2.58 1.83
N TYR A 13 20.67 1.44 2.33
CA TYR A 13 19.81 0.31 2.69
C TYR A 13 19.06 0.67 3.97
N VAL A 14 17.75 0.80 3.91
CA VAL A 14 16.90 0.97 5.10
C VAL A 14 16.36 -0.38 5.53
N THR A 15 16.62 -0.75 6.79
CA THR A 15 16.02 -1.94 7.38
C THR A 15 14.55 -1.67 7.67
N TRP A 16 13.67 -2.28 6.88
CA TRP A 16 12.25 -2.33 7.18
C TRP A 16 11.95 -3.44 8.18
N ASN A 17 11.67 -3.07 9.42
CA ASN A 17 11.29 -4.02 10.46
C ASN A 17 9.77 -4.25 10.39
N VAL A 18 9.38 -5.43 9.89
CA VAL A 18 7.99 -5.90 9.95
C VAL A 18 7.84 -6.76 11.22
N ARG A 19 6.71 -6.65 11.92
CA ARG A 19 6.45 -7.47 13.12
C ARG A 19 6.47 -8.96 12.78
N GLU A 20 6.97 -9.76 13.70
CA GLU A 20 6.85 -11.22 13.65
C GLU A 20 5.36 -11.60 13.53
N ASN A 21 5.05 -12.61 12.70
CA ASN A 21 3.68 -13.07 12.35
C ASN A 21 2.86 -12.18 11.38
N CYS A 22 3.50 -11.30 10.60
CA CYS A 22 2.83 -10.61 9.49
C CYS A 22 3.17 -11.25 8.13
N THR A 23 2.15 -11.59 7.33
CA THR A 23 2.35 -11.98 5.92
C THR A 23 2.43 -10.73 5.06
N TRP A 24 3.61 -10.46 4.50
CA TRP A 24 3.75 -9.41 3.49
C TRP A 24 3.42 -9.99 2.10
N SER A 25 2.30 -9.57 1.52
CA SER A 25 1.89 -9.97 0.18
C SER A 25 1.98 -8.79 -0.78
N ARG A 26 2.43 -9.06 -2.00
CA ARG A 26 2.39 -8.09 -3.11
C ARG A 26 1.06 -8.16 -3.86
N ALA A 27 0.25 -9.18 -3.59
CA ALA A 27 -1.04 -9.43 -4.20
C ALA A 27 -2.13 -9.40 -3.12
N PHE A 28 -3.16 -8.60 -3.39
CA PHE A 28 -4.25 -8.34 -2.48
C PHE A 28 -5.57 -8.75 -3.13
N THR A 29 -6.55 -9.07 -2.29
CA THR A 29 -7.92 -9.32 -2.73
C THR A 29 -8.85 -8.52 -1.84
N ALA A 30 -9.53 -7.53 -2.40
CA ALA A 30 -10.56 -6.77 -1.73
C ALA A 30 -11.77 -7.68 -1.48
N LYS A 31 -12.17 -7.79 -0.21
CA LYS A 31 -13.30 -8.58 0.23
C LYS A 31 -14.19 -7.78 1.17
N ASP A 32 -15.48 -8.07 1.17
CA ASP A 32 -16.40 -7.54 2.17
C ASP A 32 -16.23 -8.26 3.53
N SER A 33 -17.02 -7.85 4.52
CA SER A 33 -17.01 -8.45 5.86
C SER A 33 -17.46 -9.91 5.89
N ALA A 34 -18.14 -10.40 4.85
CA ALA A 34 -18.53 -11.81 4.70
C ALA A 34 -17.47 -12.65 3.94
N GLY A 35 -16.39 -12.02 3.46
CA GLY A 35 -15.32 -12.68 2.73
C GLY A 35 -15.55 -12.80 1.22
N THR A 36 -16.59 -12.16 0.68
CA THR A 36 -16.91 -12.13 -0.75
C THR A 36 -16.04 -11.12 -1.47
N ALA A 37 -15.51 -11.48 -2.64
CA ALA A 37 -14.70 -10.57 -3.44
C ALA A 37 -15.52 -9.36 -3.91
N ILE A 38 -14.95 -8.16 -3.76
CA ILE A 38 -15.56 -6.91 -4.23
C ILE A 38 -15.12 -6.66 -5.67
N ASN A 39 -16.06 -6.35 -6.57
CA ASN A 39 -15.71 -5.93 -7.93
C ASN A 39 -15.11 -4.52 -7.91
N ILE A 40 -13.80 -4.42 -8.16
CA ILE A 40 -13.06 -3.17 -8.13
C ILE A 40 -12.79 -2.58 -9.53
N THR A 41 -13.41 -3.11 -10.59
CA THR A 41 -13.08 -2.76 -11.98
C THR A 41 -13.21 -1.26 -12.30
N ALA A 42 -14.19 -0.59 -11.71
CA ALA A 42 -14.43 0.84 -11.92
C ALA A 42 -13.68 1.75 -10.94
N TYR A 43 -12.87 1.17 -10.04
CA TYR A 43 -12.20 1.92 -8.98
C TYR A 43 -10.74 2.17 -9.33
N THR A 44 -10.22 3.28 -8.83
CA THR A 44 -8.78 3.50 -8.71
C THR A 44 -8.35 3.09 -7.31
N ILE A 45 -7.33 2.26 -7.22
CA ILE A 45 -6.74 1.85 -5.93
C ILE A 45 -5.50 2.69 -5.69
N THR A 46 -5.39 3.31 -4.52
CA THR A 46 -4.18 4.02 -4.06
C THR A 46 -3.59 3.29 -2.87
N ALA A 47 -2.25 3.31 -2.78
CA ALA A 47 -1.51 2.83 -1.62
C ALA A 47 -0.54 3.93 -1.19
N GLU A 48 -0.61 4.29 0.08
CA GLU A 48 -0.06 5.54 0.59
C GLU A 48 0.59 5.27 1.95
N ILE A 49 1.67 5.99 2.24
CA ILE A 49 2.21 6.14 3.59
C ILE A 49 1.93 7.58 4.00
N THR A 50 1.17 7.76 5.08
CA THR A 50 0.94 9.05 5.71
C THR A 50 1.82 9.21 6.94
N ALA A 51 2.05 10.46 7.35
CA ALA A 51 2.88 10.75 8.53
C ALA A 51 2.20 10.40 9.86
N ASP A 52 0.87 10.33 9.83
CA ASP A 52 -0.04 10.15 10.95
C ASP A 52 -1.39 9.66 10.42
N GLU A 53 -2.20 9.04 11.29
CA GLU A 53 -3.55 8.58 10.98
C GLU A 53 -4.51 9.75 10.71
N ALA A 54 -4.28 10.92 11.31
CA ALA A 54 -5.14 12.09 11.14
C ALA A 54 -4.79 12.96 9.91
N THR A 55 -3.78 12.59 9.11
CA THR A 55 -3.38 13.37 7.94
C THR A 55 -3.73 12.67 6.63
N ASP A 56 -4.42 13.39 5.74
CA ASP A 56 -4.77 12.91 4.40
C ASP A 56 -3.65 13.09 3.37
N THR A 57 -2.53 13.71 3.76
CA THR A 57 -1.41 13.95 2.85
C THR A 57 -0.45 12.77 2.84
N ALA A 58 -0.39 12.05 1.70
CA ALA A 58 0.59 11.00 1.48
C ALA A 58 2.03 11.55 1.47
N SER A 59 2.88 11.00 2.33
CA SER A 59 4.33 11.22 2.32
C SER A 59 5.03 10.43 1.22
N LYS A 60 4.48 9.25 0.88
CA LYS A 60 4.87 8.43 -0.28
C LYS A 60 3.64 7.73 -0.84
N THR A 61 3.60 7.57 -2.17
CA THR A 61 2.58 6.80 -2.87
C THR A 61 3.24 5.64 -3.60
N PHE A 62 2.50 4.54 -3.74
CA PHE A 62 2.93 3.37 -4.50
C PHE A 62 1.99 3.12 -5.67
N THR A 63 2.56 2.62 -6.76
CA THR A 63 1.77 2.20 -7.91
C THR A 63 0.96 0.96 -7.55
N CYS A 64 -0.36 1.08 -7.69
CA CYS A 64 -1.26 -0.06 -7.61
C CYS A 64 -1.70 -0.46 -9.01
N THR A 65 -1.81 -1.76 -9.27
CA THR A 65 -2.30 -2.29 -10.54
C THR A 65 -3.38 -3.32 -10.27
N ILE A 66 -4.58 -3.08 -10.80
CA ILE A 66 -5.67 -4.07 -10.77
C ILE A 66 -5.28 -5.22 -11.71
N THR A 67 -5.19 -6.43 -11.17
CA THR A 67 -4.85 -7.63 -11.94
C THR A 67 -6.09 -8.43 -12.36
N ASN A 68 -7.16 -8.37 -11.57
CA ASN A 68 -8.47 -8.90 -11.92
C ASN A 68 -9.56 -8.14 -11.14
N GLY A 69 -10.15 -7.13 -11.76
CA GLY A 69 -11.11 -6.23 -11.12
C GLY A 69 -12.37 -6.93 -10.65
N ALA A 70 -12.92 -7.86 -11.44
CA ALA A 70 -14.13 -8.60 -11.10
C ALA A 70 -13.94 -9.49 -9.86
N ALA A 71 -12.71 -9.95 -9.61
CA ALA A 71 -12.36 -10.78 -8.45
C ALA A 71 -11.72 -9.98 -7.30
N GLY A 72 -11.73 -8.64 -7.34
CA GLY A 72 -11.16 -7.79 -6.29
C GLY A 72 -9.64 -7.80 -6.21
N GLN A 73 -8.94 -8.30 -7.24
CA GLN A 73 -7.50 -8.54 -7.16
C GLN A 73 -6.69 -7.38 -7.70
N PHE A 74 -5.72 -6.94 -6.90
CA PHE A 74 -4.75 -5.91 -7.27
C PHE A 74 -3.38 -6.22 -6.67
N LYS A 75 -2.36 -5.53 -7.18
CA LYS A 75 -0.98 -5.63 -6.70
C LYS A 75 -0.45 -4.24 -6.37
N ILE A 76 0.39 -4.18 -5.34
CA ILE A 76 1.17 -2.98 -5.00
C ILE A 76 2.60 -3.21 -5.50
N LEU A 77 3.08 -2.31 -6.36
CA LEU A 77 4.44 -2.31 -6.86
C LEU A 77 5.24 -1.22 -6.14
N VAL A 78 6.25 -1.65 -5.40
CA VAL A 78 7.35 -0.78 -4.98
C VAL A 78 8.37 -0.78 -6.11
N ALA A 79 8.45 0.30 -6.87
CA ALA A 79 9.52 0.52 -7.84
C ALA A 79 10.72 1.14 -7.12
N ALA A 80 11.94 0.82 -7.55
CA ALA A 80 13.11 1.60 -7.15
C ALA A 80 12.96 3.03 -7.70
N ALA A 81 13.32 4.02 -6.89
CA ALA A 81 13.42 5.40 -7.31
C ALA A 81 14.64 5.62 -8.22
#